data_AF-A0A963DS85-F1
#
_entry.id   AF-A0A963DS85-F1
#
_cell.length_a   1.000
_cell.length_b   1.000
_cell.length_c   1.000
_cell.angle_alpha   90.00
_cell.angle_beta   90.00
_cell.angle_gamma   90.00
#
_symmetry.space_group_name_H-M   'P 1'
#
loop_
_entity.id
_entity.type
_entity.pdbx_description
1 polymer ?
#
loop_
_entity_poly.entity_id
_entity_poly.type
_entity_poly.pdbx_seq_one_letter_code
_entity_poly.pdbx_strand_id
1 'polypeptide(L)'
;MCGFAGEARFDLQDADISAVARMGEVLRPRGPDAAGAFQQGQVALAHRRLRIIDLSEHAQQPMTDPDLGLTLVFNGCIYNYQELRQELEAQGYRFFSHGDTEVVLKAFHAWG
;
A
#
# COMPACT_ATOMS: atom_id res chain seq x y z
N MET A 1 -1.00 13.74 6.68
CA MET A 1 -1.75 12.61 6.11
C MET A 1 -0.99 12.16 4.87
N CYS A 2 -0.74 10.86 4.66
CA CYS A 2 0.01 10.34 3.51
C CYS A 2 -0.53 10.82 2.13
N GLY A 3 0.15 10.45 1.05
CA GLY A 3 -0.35 10.65 -0.31
C GLY A 3 0.04 9.50 -1.21
N PHE A 4 -0.76 9.21 -2.23
CA PHE A 4 -0.41 8.25 -3.27
C PHE A 4 -0.77 8.80 -4.66
N ALA A 5 -0.11 8.25 -5.67
CA ALA A 5 -0.40 8.48 -7.08
C ALA A 5 -0.33 7.14 -7.80
N GLY A 6 -0.98 7.04 -8.95
CA GLY A 6 -0.91 5.83 -9.76
C GLY A 6 -1.27 6.09 -11.21
N GLU A 7 -0.80 5.21 -12.07
CA GLU A 7 -1.13 5.12 -13.48
C GLU A 7 -1.61 3.70 -13.77
N ALA A 8 -2.71 3.59 -14.51
CA ALA A 8 -3.18 2.35 -15.10
C ALA A 8 -3.40 2.60 -16.59
N ARG A 9 -2.75 1.79 -17.41
CA ARG A 9 -2.83 1.86 -18.86
C ARG A 9 -3.73 0.76 -19.41
N PHE A 10 -4.42 1.06 -20.51
CA PHE A 10 -5.35 0.15 -21.18
C PHE A 10 -4.97 -0.08 -22.65
N ASP A 11 -3.84 0.45 -23.07
CA ASP A 11 -3.31 0.37 -24.42
C ASP A 11 -2.21 -0.69 -24.57
N LEU A 12 -2.13 -1.64 -23.61
CA LEU A 12 -1.17 -2.74 -23.57
C LEU A 12 0.30 -2.30 -23.43
N GLN A 13 0.54 -1.03 -23.11
CA GLN A 13 1.88 -0.52 -22.84
C GLN A 13 2.15 -0.45 -21.34
N ASP A 14 3.42 -0.59 -20.98
CA ASP A 14 3.86 -0.43 -19.60
C ASP A 14 3.58 0.98 -19.07
N ALA A 15 3.21 1.06 -17.79
CA ALA A 15 3.08 2.32 -17.08
C ALA A 15 4.45 2.99 -16.89
N ASP A 16 4.49 4.32 -16.90
CA ASP A 16 5.69 5.11 -16.68
C ASP A 16 5.92 5.31 -15.18
N ILE A 17 6.72 4.41 -14.58
CA ILE A 17 7.12 4.52 -13.18
C ILE A 17 7.85 5.84 -12.88
N SER A 18 8.56 6.42 -13.86
CA SER A 18 9.25 7.69 -13.67
C SER A 18 8.26 8.85 -13.58
N ALA A 19 7.18 8.83 -14.37
CA ALA A 19 6.08 9.79 -14.24
C ALA A 19 5.39 9.67 -12.87
N VAL A 20 5.04 8.45 -12.47
CA VAL A 20 4.38 8.20 -11.18
C VAL A 20 5.29 8.57 -10.00
N ALA A 21 6.60 8.33 -10.08
CA ALA A 21 7.57 8.77 -9.08
C ALA A 21 7.63 10.32 -8.98
N ARG A 22 7.62 11.04 -10.12
CA ARG A 22 7.54 12.52 -10.12
C ARG A 22 6.25 13.02 -9.48
N MET A 23 5.12 12.35 -9.71
CA MET A 23 3.86 12.67 -9.01
C MET A 23 4.01 12.46 -7.49
N GLY A 24 4.67 11.36 -7.08
CA GLY A 24 4.99 11.11 -5.68
C GLY A 24 5.85 12.20 -5.04
N GLU A 25 6.79 12.79 -5.78
CA GLU A 25 7.61 13.90 -5.29
C GLU A 25 6.79 15.16 -4.98
N VAL A 26 5.78 15.48 -5.81
CA VAL A 26 4.84 16.59 -5.54
C VAL A 26 4.06 16.36 -4.24
N LEU A 27 3.79 15.09 -3.90
CA LEU A 27 3.06 14.71 -2.69
C LEU A 27 3.93 14.66 -1.43
N ARG A 28 5.23 14.97 -1.49
CA ARG A 28 6.13 14.95 -0.32
C ARG A 28 5.60 15.68 0.92
N PRO A 29 4.99 16.88 0.83
CA PRO A 29 4.51 17.59 2.02
C PRO A 29 3.44 16.84 2.81
N ARG A 30 2.75 15.88 2.18
CA ARG A 30 1.73 15.04 2.82
C ARG A 30 2.34 13.90 3.63
N GLY A 31 3.36 13.24 3.08
CA GLY A 31 4.08 12.14 3.70
C GLY A 31 5.59 12.31 3.60
N PRO A 32 6.19 13.07 4.54
CA PRO A 32 7.61 13.41 4.49
C PRO A 32 8.54 12.29 4.97
N ASP A 33 8.02 11.25 5.63
CA ASP A 33 8.83 10.28 6.38
C ASP A 33 9.35 9.13 5.52
N ALA A 34 8.63 8.75 4.46
CA ALA A 34 9.09 7.71 3.55
C ALA A 34 8.46 7.83 2.15
N ALA A 35 9.09 7.20 1.17
CA ALA A 35 8.65 7.15 -0.22
C ALA A 35 8.77 5.73 -0.77
N GLY A 36 7.91 5.37 -1.70
CA GLY A 36 8.02 4.12 -2.46
C GLY A 36 7.33 4.24 -3.81
N ALA A 37 7.80 3.47 -4.78
CA ALA A 37 7.17 3.31 -6.08
C ALA A 37 7.20 1.83 -6.48
N PHE A 38 6.19 1.40 -7.22
CA PHE A 38 6.01 0.04 -7.71
C PHE A 38 5.46 0.10 -9.13
N GLN A 39 5.89 -0.84 -9.97
CA GLN A 39 5.34 -1.02 -11.31
C GLN A 39 5.19 -2.51 -11.60
N GLN A 40 4.06 -2.86 -12.20
CA GLN A 40 3.81 -4.17 -12.76
C GLN A 40 3.06 -4.01 -14.09
N GLY A 41 3.81 -4.15 -15.19
CA GLY A 41 3.29 -3.98 -16.55
C GLY A 41 2.58 -2.62 -16.72
N GLN A 42 1.29 -2.69 -17.01
CA GLN A 42 0.40 -1.55 -17.29
C GLN A 42 0.01 -0.73 -16.04
N VAL A 43 0.45 -1.12 -14.83
CA VAL A 43 0.12 -0.42 -13.58
C VAL A 43 1.39 0.07 -12.90
N ALA A 44 1.39 1.33 -12.45
CA ALA A 44 2.41 1.89 -11.57
C ALA A 44 1.76 2.65 -10.41
N LEU A 45 2.36 2.56 -9.23
CA LEU A 45 1.88 3.16 -7.99
C LEU A 45 3.04 3.86 -7.28
N ALA A 46 2.79 5.01 -6.65
CA ALA A 46 3.71 5.66 -5.74
C ALA A 46 3.00 6.03 -4.43
N HIS A 47 3.73 5.97 -3.32
CA HIS A 47 3.23 6.35 -2.01
C HIS A 47 4.23 7.22 -1.25
N ARG A 48 3.70 8.20 -0.52
CA ARG A 48 4.38 9.11 0.40
C ARG A 48 3.82 8.92 1.78
N ARG A 49 4.63 8.44 2.70
CA ARG A 49 4.18 8.02 4.03
C ARG A 49 4.41 9.10 5.08
N LEU A 50 3.38 9.35 5.89
CA LEU A 50 3.50 9.94 7.22
C LEU A 50 3.32 8.78 8.21
N ARG A 51 4.34 8.46 9.02
CA ARG A 51 4.33 7.31 9.92
C ARG A 51 3.54 7.65 11.18
N ILE A 52 2.33 7.09 11.29
CA ILE A 52 1.44 7.29 12.45
C ILE A 52 1.17 5.97 13.15
N ILE A 53 0.69 4.97 12.40
CA ILE A 53 0.46 3.60 12.87
C ILE A 53 1.60 2.72 12.32
N ASP A 54 2.19 1.91 13.20
CA ASP A 54 3.36 1.06 12.96
C ASP A 54 4.56 1.84 12.37
N LEU A 55 5.44 2.36 13.23
CA LEU A 55 6.55 3.21 12.79
C LEU A 55 7.68 2.44 12.06
N SER A 56 7.57 1.11 11.96
CA SER A 56 8.57 0.26 11.33
C SER A 56 8.57 0.35 9.81
N GLU A 57 9.60 -0.22 9.19
CA GLU A 57 9.70 -0.41 7.74
C GLU A 57 8.77 -1.51 7.23
N HIS A 58 8.24 -2.39 8.10
CA HIS A 58 7.30 -3.43 7.68
C HIS A 58 5.96 -2.86 7.19
N ALA A 59 5.62 -1.65 7.63
CA ALA A 59 4.45 -0.90 7.17
C ALA A 59 4.77 0.05 6.00
N GLN A 60 5.92 -0.12 5.32
CA GLN A 60 6.27 0.65 4.14
C GLN A 60 5.30 0.38 2.99
N GLN A 61 5.03 1.41 2.19
CA GLN A 61 4.14 1.33 1.04
C GLN A 61 4.81 1.88 -0.24
N PRO A 62 4.50 1.36 -1.45
CA PRO A 62 3.55 0.28 -1.75
C PRO A 62 3.85 -1.03 -1.02
N MET A 63 2.84 -1.60 -0.36
CA MET A 63 2.98 -2.80 0.46
C MET A 63 2.67 -4.01 -0.41
N THR A 64 3.61 -4.94 -0.50
CA THR A 64 3.44 -6.19 -1.25
C THR A 64 3.41 -7.37 -0.30
N ASP A 65 2.37 -8.20 -0.40
CA ASP A 65 2.36 -9.53 0.19
C ASP A 65 2.73 -10.54 -0.90
N PRO A 66 3.93 -11.15 -0.82
CA PRO A 66 4.41 -12.07 -1.85
C PRO A 66 3.65 -13.40 -1.87
N ASP A 67 3.07 -13.83 -0.74
CA ASP A 67 2.34 -15.09 -0.66
C ASP A 67 0.97 -14.94 -1.35
N LEU A 68 0.38 -13.74 -1.29
CA LEU A 68 -0.89 -13.43 -1.96
C LEU A 68 -0.71 -12.86 -3.38
N GLY A 69 0.50 -12.42 -3.74
CA GLY A 69 0.76 -11.74 -5.01
C GLY A 69 0.02 -10.40 -5.14
N LEU A 70 -0.25 -9.73 -4.01
CA LEU A 70 -1.00 -8.48 -3.96
C LEU A 70 -0.10 -7.31 -3.57
N THR A 71 -0.33 -6.15 -4.19
CA THR A 71 0.32 -4.89 -3.85
C THR A 71 -0.72 -3.80 -3.62
N LEU A 72 -0.56 -3.01 -2.54
CA LEU A 72 -1.48 -1.95 -2.12
C LEU A 72 -0.76 -0.62 -1.91
N VAL A 73 -1.43 0.47 -2.24
CA VAL A 73 -1.22 1.80 -1.65
C VAL A 73 -2.50 2.26 -0.96
N PHE A 74 -2.38 2.82 0.22
CA PHE A 74 -3.49 3.19 1.09
C PHE A 74 -3.19 4.50 1.83
N ASN A 75 -4.14 5.42 1.78
CA ASN A 75 -4.12 6.64 2.59
C ASN A 75 -5.37 6.70 3.46
N GLY A 76 -5.21 6.41 4.75
CA GLY A 76 -6.31 6.44 5.71
C GLY A 76 -5.88 5.87 7.06
N CYS A 77 -6.88 5.54 7.86
CA CYS A 77 -6.73 4.85 9.13
C CYS A 77 -7.94 3.92 9.30
N ILE A 78 -7.71 2.62 9.45
CA ILE A 78 -8.78 1.66 9.80
C ILE A 78 -8.80 1.50 11.32
N TYR A 79 -9.79 2.09 11.99
CA TYR A 79 -9.80 2.13 13.45
C TYR A 79 -10.03 0.76 14.11
N ASN A 80 -10.80 -0.12 13.47
CA ASN A 80 -11.10 -1.47 13.92
C ASN A 80 -10.16 -2.53 13.30
N TYR A 81 -8.94 -2.15 12.92
CA TYR A 81 -7.99 -3.07 12.27
C TYR A 81 -7.57 -4.23 13.17
N GLN A 82 -7.66 -4.09 14.50
CA GLN A 82 -7.30 -5.14 15.45
C GLN A 82 -8.34 -6.27 15.45
N GLU A 83 -9.63 -5.91 15.44
CA GLU A 83 -10.74 -6.86 15.34
C GLU A 83 -10.69 -7.57 13.98
N LEU A 84 -10.54 -6.81 12.89
CA LEU A 84 -10.42 -7.38 11.54
C LEU A 84 -9.19 -8.27 11.40
N ARG A 85 -8.05 -7.91 12.03
CA ARG A 85 -6.87 -8.78 12.07
C ARG A 85 -7.19 -10.12 12.71
N GLN A 86 -7.86 -10.12 13.86
CA GLN A 86 -8.22 -11.37 14.56
C GLN A 86 -9.14 -12.24 13.69
N GLU A 87 -10.11 -11.64 13.00
CA GLU A 87 -10.98 -12.37 12.07
C GLU A 87 -10.21 -12.99 10.89
N LEU A 88 -9.22 -12.28 10.35
CA LEU A 88 -8.37 -12.78 9.27
C LEU A 88 -7.37 -13.83 9.74
N GLU A 89 -6.78 -13.67 10.93
CA GLU A 89 -5.93 -14.70 11.56
C GLU A 89 -6.71 -16.00 11.81
N ALA A 90 -7.98 -15.89 12.23
CA ALA A 90 -8.87 -17.05 12.38
C ALA A 90 -9.20 -17.74 11.04
N GLN A 91 -9.11 -17.02 9.92
CA GLN A 91 -9.23 -17.57 8.56
C GLN A 91 -7.89 -18.12 8.03
N GLY A 92 -6.81 -18.06 8.80
CA GLY A 92 -5.51 -18.65 8.47
C GLY A 92 -4.50 -17.67 7.85
N TYR A 93 -4.78 -16.37 7.81
CA TYR A 93 -3.83 -15.37 7.33
C TYR A 93 -2.71 -15.11 8.34
N ARG A 94 -1.49 -14.84 7.84
CA ARG A 94 -0.31 -14.54 8.66
C ARG A 94 0.18 -13.12 8.40
N PHE A 95 0.41 -12.31 9.43
CA PHE A 95 0.82 -10.91 9.29
C PHE A 95 2.33 -10.67 9.48
N PHE A 96 2.90 -9.75 8.69
CA PHE A 96 4.31 -9.34 8.74
C PHE A 96 4.51 -7.88 9.18
N SER A 97 3.44 -7.09 9.31
CA SER A 97 3.42 -5.77 9.94
C SER A 97 2.44 -5.77 11.13
N HIS A 98 2.38 -4.66 11.85
CA HIS A 98 1.37 -4.37 12.87
C HIS A 98 0.42 -3.26 12.43
N GLY A 99 0.56 -2.78 11.19
CA GLY A 99 -0.22 -1.69 10.62
C GLY A 99 -1.60 -2.14 10.14
N ASP A 100 -2.50 -1.16 10.05
CA ASP A 100 -3.83 -1.30 9.49
C ASP A 100 -3.82 -1.52 7.96
N THR A 101 -2.80 -1.02 7.27
CA THR A 101 -2.62 -1.20 5.81
C THR A 101 -2.62 -2.67 5.40
N GLU A 102 -1.95 -3.53 6.16
CA GLU A 102 -1.88 -4.96 5.84
C GLU A 102 -3.22 -5.66 6.04
N VAL A 103 -4.02 -5.18 7.00
CA VAL A 103 -5.40 -5.64 7.21
C VAL A 103 -6.25 -5.33 5.99
N VAL A 104 -6.13 -4.14 5.39
CA VAL A 104 -6.82 -3.80 4.13
C VAL A 104 -6.42 -4.75 3.00
N LEU A 105 -5.12 -4.99 2.83
CA LEU A 105 -4.62 -5.86 1.77
C LEU A 105 -5.16 -7.29 1.89
N LYS A 106 -5.24 -7.82 3.11
CA LYS A 106 -5.75 -9.18 3.36
C LYS A 106 -7.25 -9.29 3.35
N ALA A 107 -7.94 -8.26 3.83
CA ALA A 107 -9.38 -8.13 3.71
C ALA A 107 -9.80 -8.17 2.24
N PHE A 108 -9.09 -7.48 1.35
CA PHE A 108 -9.35 -7.54 -0.09
C PHE A 108 -9.19 -8.97 -0.65
N HIS A 109 -8.14 -9.70 -0.26
CA HIS A 109 -8.00 -11.11 -0.65
C HIS A 109 -9.13 -12.00 -0.09
N ALA A 110 -9.55 -11.76 1.15
CA ALA A 110 -10.55 -12.58 1.84
C ALA A 110 -11.98 -12.34 1.34
N TRP A 111 -12.31 -11.09 1.04
CA TRP A 111 -13.70 -10.64 0.92
C TRP A 111 -14.03 -9.90 -0.40
N GLY A 112 -13.02 -9.51 -1.19
CA GLY A 112 -13.17 -8.66 -2.38
C GLY A 112 -13.21 -7.17 -2.07
#